data_AF-A0A1I0ETN6-F1
#
_entry.id   AF-A0A1I0ETN6-F1
#
_cell.length_a   1.000
_cell.length_b   1.000
_cell.length_c   1.000
_cell.angle_alpha   90.00
_cell.angle_beta   90.00
_cell.angle_gamma   90.00
#
_symmetry.space_group_name_H-M   'P 1'
#
loop_
_entity.id
_entity.type
_entity.pdbx_description
1 polymer ?
#
loop_
_entity_poly.entity_id
_entity_poly.type
_entity_poly.pdbx_seq_one_letter_code
_entity_poly.pdbx_strand_id
1 'polypeptide(L)'
;MTQQSRAAEHQAAQRALSARLAEQLGPLWDLIRLGAFATTIPLWIEAVKELLEAFARMSGTLAADYYSEERDIARSRGVFVPAPAGIPGGKAEVSLRWATKDLWIPEDENPPPIEQRLGAAEKKAQGAAQKLVADVGRDTIIEALDEDPEAIGWARVTDADPCAFCGLMAVRGAVYHSEETAGGRVNRAFKGGGNYKFHDHCSCNVIPIMRGQRWEPPEHVQEWERLYAESTAGVYGTKGKLRAWRKAFEGGGEELE
;
A
#
# COMPACT_ATOMS: atom_id res chain seq x y z
N MET A 1 9.95 -20.30 -13.70
CA MET A 1 9.11 -19.38 -12.92
C MET A 1 8.97 -18.09 -13.72
N THR A 2 7.80 -17.45 -13.74
CA THR A 2 7.56 -16.17 -14.43
C THR A 2 7.53 -15.01 -13.42
N GLN A 3 7.79 -13.79 -13.88
CA GLN A 3 7.66 -12.57 -13.07
C GLN A 3 6.30 -12.49 -12.36
N GLN A 4 5.20 -12.80 -13.06
CA GLN A 4 3.85 -12.82 -12.46
C GLN A 4 3.74 -13.86 -11.32
N SER A 5 4.27 -15.08 -11.51
CA SER A 5 4.25 -16.08 -10.43
C SER A 5 5.09 -15.65 -9.23
N ARG A 6 6.24 -14.99 -9.46
CA ARG A 6 7.10 -14.51 -8.38
C ARG A 6 6.47 -13.36 -7.60
N ALA A 7 5.87 -12.41 -8.30
CA ALA A 7 5.12 -11.32 -7.68
C ALA A 7 3.94 -11.83 -6.84
N ALA A 8 3.24 -12.88 -7.30
CA ALA A 8 2.16 -13.50 -6.55
C ALA A 8 2.67 -14.19 -5.26
N GLU A 9 3.82 -14.86 -5.30
CA GLU A 9 4.47 -15.42 -4.11
C GLU A 9 4.90 -14.32 -3.11
N HIS A 10 5.59 -13.27 -3.58
CA HIS A 10 5.99 -12.14 -2.74
C HIS A 10 4.77 -11.42 -2.12
N GLN A 11 3.70 -11.21 -2.89
CA GLN A 11 2.45 -10.66 -2.37
C GLN A 11 1.78 -11.59 -1.35
N ALA A 12 1.81 -12.91 -1.55
CA ALA A 12 1.29 -13.87 -0.58
C ALA A 12 2.10 -13.83 0.74
N ALA A 13 3.42 -13.70 0.67
CA ALA A 13 4.28 -13.54 1.85
C ALA A 13 3.98 -12.24 2.62
N GLN A 14 3.83 -11.10 1.92
CA GLN A 14 3.47 -9.82 2.54
C GLN A 14 2.06 -9.83 3.15
N ARG A 15 1.08 -10.52 2.53
CA ARG A 15 -0.25 -10.76 3.13
C ARG A 15 -0.16 -11.61 4.38
N ALA A 16 0.61 -12.70 4.36
CA ALA A 16 0.79 -13.58 5.52
C ALA A 16 1.43 -12.81 6.69
N LEU A 17 2.46 -12.00 6.42
CA LEU A 17 3.08 -11.13 7.41
C LEU A 17 2.08 -10.11 8.00
N SER A 18 1.25 -9.50 7.15
CA SER A 18 0.21 -8.54 7.56
C SER A 18 -0.90 -9.19 8.41
N ALA A 19 -1.22 -10.46 8.17
CA ALA A 19 -2.16 -11.23 8.98
C ALA A 19 -1.58 -11.55 10.37
N ARG A 20 -0.32 -12.03 10.42
CA ARG A 20 0.39 -12.30 11.68
C ARG A 20 0.59 -11.04 12.53
N LEU A 21 0.77 -9.88 11.90
CA LEU A 21 0.81 -8.60 12.61
C LEU A 21 -0.53 -8.30 13.28
N ALA A 22 -1.66 -8.47 12.58
CA ALA A 22 -2.99 -8.25 13.16
C ALA A 22 -3.28 -9.19 14.33
N GLU A 23 -2.90 -10.47 14.23
CA GLU A 23 -3.01 -11.44 15.34
C GLU A 23 -2.25 -10.99 16.59
N GLN A 24 -1.08 -10.37 16.45
CA GLN A 24 -0.27 -9.89 17.58
C GLN A 24 -0.67 -8.49 18.08
N LEU A 25 -1.31 -7.66 17.26
CA LEU A 25 -1.81 -6.34 17.66
C LEU A 25 -3.03 -6.42 18.58
N GLY A 26 -3.93 -7.38 18.36
CA GLY A 26 -5.16 -7.54 19.14
C GLY A 26 -4.91 -7.57 20.66
N PRO A 27 -4.07 -8.48 21.19
CA PRO A 27 -3.74 -8.53 22.62
C PRO A 27 -3.07 -7.28 23.18
N LEU A 28 -2.43 -6.45 22.35
CA LEU A 28 -1.87 -5.17 22.81
C LEU A 28 -2.97 -4.14 23.06
N TRP A 29 -4.12 -4.23 22.39
CA TRP A 29 -5.23 -3.29 22.55
C TRP A 29 -5.77 -3.25 24.01
N ASP A 30 -5.72 -4.39 24.71
CA ASP A 30 -6.08 -4.52 26.14
C ASP A 30 -5.24 -3.64 27.09
N LEU A 31 -4.14 -3.04 26.62
CA LEU A 31 -3.39 -2.02 27.37
C LEU A 31 -4.20 -0.74 27.55
N ILE A 32 -5.07 -0.38 26.60
CA ILE A 32 -5.90 0.83 26.65
C ILE A 32 -7.03 0.65 27.67
N ARG A 33 -7.06 1.48 28.72
CA ARG A 33 -8.09 1.42 29.76
C ARG A 33 -8.98 2.66 29.75
N LEU A 34 -10.30 2.42 29.76
CA LEU A 34 -11.32 3.44 29.97
C LEU A 34 -11.01 4.25 31.24
N GLY A 35 -11.14 5.58 31.15
CA GLY A 35 -10.81 6.50 32.24
C GLY A 35 -9.31 6.76 32.48
N ALA A 36 -8.40 6.07 31.78
CA ALA A 36 -6.95 6.22 31.96
C ALA A 36 -6.18 6.49 30.65
N PHE A 37 -6.86 6.91 29.57
CA PHE A 37 -6.27 7.12 28.24
C PHE A 37 -4.98 7.96 28.23
N ALA A 38 -4.88 8.99 29.09
CA ALA A 38 -3.70 9.85 29.26
C ALA A 38 -2.42 9.08 29.62
N THR A 39 -2.54 7.95 30.31
CA THR A 39 -1.39 7.09 30.67
C THR A 39 -1.31 5.85 29.80
N THR A 40 -2.45 5.23 29.44
CA THR A 40 -2.44 3.94 28.74
C THR A 40 -2.21 4.03 27.24
N ILE A 41 -2.67 5.08 26.56
CA ILE A 41 -2.47 5.22 25.11
C ILE A 41 -0.98 5.43 24.76
N PRO A 42 -0.19 6.26 25.48
CA PRO A 42 1.25 6.31 25.28
C PRO A 42 1.96 4.97 25.49
N LEU A 43 1.60 4.21 26.54
CA LEU A 43 2.17 2.88 26.80
C LEU A 43 1.85 1.88 25.68
N TRP A 44 0.62 1.90 25.18
CA TRP A 44 0.19 1.12 24.02
C TRP A 44 0.95 1.51 22.74
N ILE A 45 1.16 2.80 22.49
CA ILE A 45 1.94 3.29 21.33
C ILE A 45 3.37 2.73 21.36
N GLU A 46 4.05 2.78 22.50
CA GLU A 46 5.41 2.26 22.64
C GLU A 46 5.46 0.74 22.43
N ALA A 47 4.54 -0.02 23.02
CA ALA A 47 4.45 -1.46 22.82
C ALA A 47 4.19 -1.84 21.34
N VAL A 48 3.35 -1.07 20.64
CA VAL A 48 3.07 -1.30 19.21
C VAL A 48 4.26 -0.89 18.32
N LYS A 49 5.01 0.16 18.66
CA LYS A 49 6.21 0.57 17.88
C LYS A 49 7.25 -0.54 17.79
N GLU A 50 7.58 -1.19 18.91
CA GLU A 50 8.51 -2.32 18.95
C GLU A 50 8.05 -3.49 18.04
N LEU A 51 6.76 -3.81 18.09
CA LEU A 51 6.14 -4.82 17.22
C LEU A 51 6.24 -4.43 15.74
N LEU A 52 5.93 -3.17 15.41
CA LEU A 52 6.02 -2.64 14.04
C LEU A 52 7.44 -2.69 13.49
N GLU A 53 8.45 -2.37 14.28
CA GLU A 53 9.85 -2.43 13.84
C GLU A 53 10.31 -3.86 13.54
N ALA A 54 9.90 -4.84 14.36
CA ALA A 54 10.20 -6.24 14.11
C ALA A 54 9.59 -6.72 12.78
N PHE A 55 8.30 -6.43 12.55
CA PHE A 55 7.60 -6.81 11.32
C PHE A 55 8.08 -6.02 10.09
N ALA A 56 8.45 -4.75 10.25
CA ALA A 56 9.02 -3.93 9.18
C ALA A 56 10.33 -4.53 8.65
N ARG A 57 11.24 -4.93 9.54
CA ARG A 57 12.49 -5.62 9.12
C ARG A 57 12.21 -6.87 8.29
N MET A 58 11.23 -7.69 8.71
CA MET A 58 10.81 -8.88 7.94
C MET A 58 10.23 -8.49 6.57
N SER A 59 9.39 -7.46 6.50
CA SER A 59 8.78 -6.99 5.25
C SER A 59 9.82 -6.48 4.26
N GLY A 60 10.80 -5.69 4.74
CA GLY A 60 11.92 -5.18 3.94
C GLY A 60 12.85 -6.30 3.45
N THR A 61 13.20 -7.28 4.30
CA THR A 61 14.00 -8.44 3.87
C THR A 61 13.30 -9.24 2.77
N LEU A 62 12.02 -9.57 2.94
CA LEU A 62 11.23 -10.29 1.92
C LEU A 62 11.12 -9.53 0.59
N ALA A 63 11.24 -8.20 0.62
CA ALA A 63 11.24 -7.34 -0.55
C ALA A 63 12.62 -7.24 -1.22
N ALA A 64 13.69 -7.18 -0.41
CA ALA A 64 15.07 -7.20 -0.87
C ALA A 64 15.43 -8.52 -1.57
N ASP A 65 15.00 -9.66 -1.00
CA ASP A 65 15.17 -10.99 -1.59
C ASP A 65 14.43 -11.08 -2.93
N TYR A 66 13.13 -10.73 -2.95
CA TYR A 66 12.30 -10.72 -4.16
C TYR A 66 12.87 -9.85 -5.29
N TYR A 67 13.36 -8.64 -4.96
CA TYR A 67 13.96 -7.75 -5.94
C TYR A 67 15.25 -8.33 -6.54
N SER A 68 16.08 -8.98 -5.71
CA SER A 68 17.32 -9.65 -6.15
C SER A 68 17.01 -10.81 -7.10
N GLU A 69 15.96 -11.59 -6.84
CA GLU A 69 15.51 -12.66 -7.72
C GLU A 69 14.96 -12.15 -9.06
N GLU A 70 14.23 -11.02 -9.07
CA GLU A 70 13.76 -10.41 -10.33
C GLU A 70 14.94 -9.92 -11.19
N ARG A 71 16.04 -9.46 -10.59
CA ARG A 71 17.30 -9.17 -11.31
C ARG A 71 17.90 -10.43 -11.94
N ASP A 72 17.97 -11.54 -11.20
CA ASP A 72 18.51 -12.80 -11.69
C ASP A 72 17.67 -13.37 -12.84
N ILE A 73 16.34 -13.31 -12.73
CA ILE A 73 15.40 -13.69 -13.79
C ILE A 73 15.59 -12.82 -15.04
N ALA A 74 15.76 -11.51 -14.87
CA ALA A 74 16.06 -10.58 -15.95
C ALA A 74 17.46 -10.77 -16.56
N ARG A 75 18.37 -11.47 -15.87
CA ARG A 75 19.81 -11.55 -16.18
C ARG A 75 20.46 -10.15 -16.19
N SER A 76 20.02 -9.29 -15.27
CA SER A 76 20.54 -7.93 -15.10
C SER A 76 22.05 -7.93 -14.88
N ARG A 77 22.74 -6.93 -15.41
CA ARG A 77 24.20 -6.83 -15.32
C ARG A 77 24.65 -6.26 -13.98
N GLY A 78 25.79 -6.78 -13.50
CA GLY A 78 26.44 -6.29 -12.28
C GLY A 78 25.76 -6.74 -10.99
N VAL A 79 26.53 -6.70 -9.90
CA VAL A 79 26.02 -7.00 -8.56
C VAL A 79 25.33 -5.77 -8.01
N PHE A 80 24.09 -5.94 -7.55
CA PHE A 80 23.32 -4.95 -6.82
C PHE A 80 22.57 -5.71 -5.71
N VAL A 81 22.58 -5.17 -4.49
CA VAL A 81 21.90 -5.76 -3.34
C VAL A 81 21.05 -4.65 -2.70
N PRO A 82 19.71 -4.73 -2.77
CA PRO A 82 18.83 -3.73 -2.19
C PRO A 82 18.94 -3.70 -0.66
N ALA A 83 19.04 -2.51 -0.09
CA ALA A 83 18.97 -2.32 1.35
C ALA A 83 17.51 -2.33 1.82
N PRO A 84 17.12 -3.12 2.83
CA PRO A 84 15.79 -3.05 3.43
C PRO A 84 15.51 -1.64 3.99
N ALA A 85 14.41 -1.04 3.56
CA ALA A 85 13.94 0.24 4.09
C ALA A 85 13.52 0.15 5.56
N GLY A 86 13.30 1.29 6.19
CA GLY A 86 12.82 1.39 7.58
C GLY A 86 11.55 2.23 7.70
N ILE A 87 10.81 2.07 8.80
CA ILE A 87 9.69 2.99 9.09
C ILE A 87 10.28 4.39 9.32
N PRO A 88 9.83 5.44 8.60
CA PRO A 88 10.37 6.78 8.79
C PRO A 88 10.21 7.29 10.23
N GLY A 89 11.21 8.00 10.75
CA GLY A 89 11.25 8.47 12.14
C GLY A 89 9.97 9.20 12.57
N GLY A 90 9.40 8.79 13.72
CA GLY A 90 8.14 9.32 14.26
C GLY A 90 6.86 8.93 13.50
N LYS A 91 6.96 8.29 12.33
CA LYS A 91 5.78 7.98 11.49
C LYS A 91 4.83 6.97 12.13
N ALA A 92 5.37 6.01 12.88
CA ALA A 92 4.57 5.05 13.67
C ALA A 92 3.74 5.77 14.74
N GLU A 93 4.37 6.59 15.59
CA GLU A 93 3.68 7.36 16.63
C GLU A 93 2.59 8.27 16.05
N VAL A 94 2.89 9.04 15.00
CA VAL A 94 1.90 9.94 14.35
C VAL A 94 0.70 9.15 13.83
N SER A 95 0.93 7.99 13.22
CA SER A 95 -0.16 7.13 12.70
C SER A 95 -1.03 6.54 13.83
N LEU A 96 -0.41 6.08 14.92
CA LEU A 96 -1.11 5.49 16.06
C LEU A 96 -1.89 6.54 16.89
N ARG A 97 -1.32 7.75 17.06
CA ARG A 97 -2.05 8.90 17.62
C ARG A 97 -3.24 9.29 16.77
N TRP A 98 -3.09 9.32 15.43
CA TRP A 98 -4.21 9.59 14.52
C TRP A 98 -5.30 8.52 14.62
N ALA A 99 -4.95 7.24 14.74
CA ALA A 99 -5.91 6.15 14.88
C ALA A 99 -6.77 6.28 16.16
N THR A 100 -6.14 6.66 17.27
CA THR A 100 -6.79 6.83 18.59
C THR A 100 -7.44 8.19 18.82
N LYS A 101 -7.35 9.14 17.87
CA LYS A 101 -7.73 10.55 18.08
C LYS A 101 -9.20 10.75 18.53
N ASP A 102 -10.11 9.88 18.09
CA ASP A 102 -11.54 10.04 18.37
C ASP A 102 -11.91 9.63 19.81
N LEU A 103 -11.01 8.92 20.52
CA LEU A 103 -11.16 8.60 21.95
C LEU A 103 -11.05 9.84 22.86
N TRP A 104 -10.62 10.98 22.30
CA TRP A 104 -10.40 12.24 23.01
C TRP A 104 -11.51 13.27 22.78
N ILE A 105 -12.55 12.94 21.99
CA ILE A 105 -13.67 13.84 21.75
C ILE A 105 -14.46 14.00 23.07
N PRO A 106 -14.63 15.24 23.58
CA PRO A 106 -15.40 15.52 24.79
C PRO A 106 -16.85 15.04 24.72
N GLU A 107 -17.42 14.58 25.83
CA GLU A 107 -18.80 14.06 25.85
C GLU A 107 -19.86 15.15 25.61
N ASP A 108 -19.55 16.42 25.88
CA ASP A 108 -20.41 17.58 25.59
C ASP A 108 -20.47 17.94 24.09
N GLU A 109 -19.57 17.40 23.26
CA GLU A 109 -19.71 17.41 21.79
C GLU A 109 -20.68 16.32 21.27
N ASN A 110 -21.33 15.56 22.17
CA ASN A 110 -22.24 14.45 21.86
C ASN A 110 -21.63 13.41 20.87
N PRO A 111 -20.45 12.83 21.20
CA PRO A 111 -19.78 11.85 20.36
C PRO A 111 -20.56 10.51 20.30
N PRO A 112 -20.23 9.62 19.35
CA PRO A 112 -20.71 8.24 19.39
C PRO A 112 -20.33 7.53 20.70
N PRO A 113 -21.08 6.49 21.13
CA PRO A 113 -20.76 5.71 22.33
C PRO A 113 -19.29 5.28 22.40
N ILE A 114 -18.73 5.22 23.60
CA ILE A 114 -17.29 4.99 23.78
C ILE A 114 -16.84 3.62 23.24
N GLU A 115 -17.72 2.61 23.30
CA GLU A 115 -17.52 1.28 22.73
C GLU A 115 -17.38 1.33 21.20
N GLN A 116 -18.20 2.16 20.54
CA GLN A 116 -18.12 2.38 19.09
C GLN A 116 -16.84 3.13 18.72
N ARG A 117 -16.44 4.14 19.52
CA ARG A 117 -15.17 4.86 19.34
C ARG A 117 -13.96 3.95 19.54
N LEU A 118 -13.99 3.05 20.54
CA LEU A 118 -12.95 2.05 20.78
C LEU A 118 -12.81 1.09 19.58
N GLY A 119 -13.89 0.45 19.13
CA GLY A 119 -13.82 -0.46 17.98
C GLY A 119 -13.40 0.24 16.68
N ALA A 120 -13.80 1.51 16.49
CA ALA A 120 -13.34 2.32 15.36
C ALA A 120 -11.84 2.68 15.46
N ALA A 121 -11.33 2.98 16.66
CA ALA A 121 -9.92 3.28 16.89
C ALA A 121 -9.04 2.04 16.73
N GLU A 122 -9.50 0.88 17.20
CA GLU A 122 -8.81 -0.42 17.04
C GLU A 122 -8.65 -0.76 15.56
N LYS A 123 -9.74 -0.70 14.78
CA LYS A 123 -9.72 -0.95 13.33
C LYS A 123 -8.81 0.04 12.59
N LYS A 124 -8.78 1.31 12.98
CA LYS A 124 -7.84 2.31 12.41
C LYS A 124 -6.39 1.97 12.76
N ALA A 125 -6.13 1.56 14.00
CA ALA A 125 -4.80 1.21 14.45
C ALA A 125 -4.25 -0.02 13.72
N GLN A 126 -5.06 -1.07 13.58
CA GLN A 126 -4.71 -2.25 12.80
C GLN A 126 -4.40 -1.90 11.34
N GLY A 127 -5.28 -1.13 10.68
CA GLY A 127 -5.08 -0.72 9.29
C GLY A 127 -3.81 0.12 9.08
N ALA A 128 -3.56 1.08 9.96
CA ALA A 128 -2.37 1.91 9.93
C ALA A 128 -1.09 1.10 10.20
N ALA A 129 -1.13 0.17 11.16
CA ALA A 129 -0.03 -0.72 11.48
C ALA A 129 0.34 -1.65 10.31
N GLN A 130 -0.65 -2.34 9.74
CA GLN A 130 -0.47 -3.17 8.53
C GLN A 130 0.09 -2.36 7.36
N LYS A 131 -0.40 -1.14 7.16
CA LYS A 131 0.12 -0.25 6.12
C LYS A 131 1.57 0.14 6.37
N LEU A 132 1.97 0.50 7.59
CA LEU A 132 3.35 0.89 7.90
C LEU A 132 4.34 -0.24 7.61
N VAL A 133 4.00 -1.48 7.98
CA VAL A 133 4.84 -2.65 7.68
C VAL A 133 4.87 -2.94 6.19
N ALA A 134 3.73 -2.96 5.51
CA ALA A 134 3.69 -3.25 4.07
C ALA A 134 4.35 -2.15 3.21
N ASP A 135 4.30 -0.89 3.65
CA ASP A 135 5.01 0.23 3.01
C ASP A 135 6.52 0.03 3.08
N VAL A 136 7.10 -0.51 4.15
CA VAL A 136 8.54 -0.80 4.20
C VAL A 136 8.98 -1.78 3.11
N GLY A 137 8.19 -2.84 2.84
CA GLY A 137 8.47 -3.74 1.72
C GLY A 137 8.35 -3.05 0.34
N ARG A 138 7.36 -2.17 0.17
CA ARG A 138 7.15 -1.41 -1.08
C ARG A 138 8.25 -0.38 -1.30
N ASP A 139 8.61 0.35 -0.26
CA ASP A 139 9.64 1.39 -0.26
C ASP A 139 11.03 0.76 -0.51
N THR A 140 11.32 -0.43 0.06
CA THR A 140 12.53 -1.22 -0.28
C THR A 140 12.66 -1.47 -1.79
N ILE A 141 11.56 -1.82 -2.47
CA ILE A 141 11.56 -2.04 -3.93
C ILE A 141 11.69 -0.70 -4.69
N ILE A 142 10.98 0.34 -4.24
CA ILE A 142 10.97 1.65 -4.91
C ILE A 142 12.32 2.36 -4.80
N GLU A 143 12.96 2.32 -3.63
CA GLU A 143 14.30 2.87 -3.40
C GLU A 143 15.34 2.10 -4.23
N ALA A 144 15.25 0.75 -4.26
CA ALA A 144 16.12 -0.08 -5.10
C ALA A 144 16.01 0.27 -6.60
N LEU A 145 14.80 0.52 -7.11
CA LEU A 145 14.55 0.92 -8.50
C LEU A 145 15.16 2.27 -8.87
N ASP A 146 15.25 3.21 -7.92
CA ASP A 146 15.84 4.54 -8.14
C ASP A 146 17.40 4.47 -8.12
N GLU A 147 17.99 3.46 -7.49
CA GLU A 147 19.45 3.26 -7.39
C GLU A 147 20.03 2.32 -8.47
N ASP A 148 19.22 1.43 -9.04
CA ASP A 148 19.67 0.33 -9.90
C ASP A 148 19.70 0.69 -11.40
N PRO A 149 20.87 0.68 -12.07
CA PRO A 149 20.99 1.08 -13.48
C PRO A 149 20.36 0.12 -14.50
N GLU A 150 19.97 -1.09 -14.08
CA GLU A 150 19.25 -2.05 -14.93
C GLU A 150 17.74 -2.02 -14.67
N ALA A 151 17.26 -1.32 -13.65
CA ALA A 151 15.84 -1.02 -13.50
C ALA A 151 15.38 -0.08 -14.64
N ILE A 152 14.22 -0.36 -15.23
CA ILE A 152 13.60 0.49 -16.24
C ILE A 152 12.19 0.97 -15.88
N GLY A 153 11.61 0.45 -14.79
CA GLY A 153 10.32 0.92 -14.25
C GLY A 153 9.72 -0.06 -13.24
N TRP A 154 8.45 0.16 -12.90
CA TRP A 154 7.66 -0.78 -12.09
C TRP A 154 6.17 -0.72 -12.40
N ALA A 155 5.46 -1.82 -12.13
CA ALA A 155 4.01 -1.91 -12.19
C ALA A 155 3.40 -2.16 -10.81
N ARG A 156 2.22 -1.61 -10.53
CA ARG A 156 1.44 -1.98 -9.34
C ARG A 156 0.72 -3.29 -9.59
N VAL A 157 0.81 -4.21 -8.63
CA VAL A 157 -0.04 -5.41 -8.60
C VAL A 157 -0.93 -5.42 -7.37
N THR A 158 -2.17 -5.81 -7.58
CA THR A 158 -3.24 -5.96 -6.60
C THR A 158 -3.53 -7.45 -6.38
N ASP A 159 -4.43 -7.78 -5.46
CA ASP A 159 -5.17 -9.03 -5.55
C ASP A 159 -6.24 -8.93 -6.67
N ALA A 160 -7.09 -9.95 -6.77
CA ALA A 160 -8.17 -10.02 -7.74
C ALA A 160 -9.41 -9.17 -7.36
N ASP A 161 -9.48 -8.68 -6.11
CA ASP A 161 -10.60 -7.88 -5.56
C ASP A 161 -10.09 -6.63 -4.80
N PRO A 162 -9.36 -5.71 -5.46
CA PRO A 162 -8.89 -4.50 -4.82
C PRO A 162 -9.99 -3.44 -4.76
N CYS A 163 -9.85 -2.40 -3.93
CA CYS A 163 -10.72 -1.23 -4.08
C CYS A 163 -10.49 -0.51 -5.43
N ALA A 164 -11.47 0.28 -5.89
CA ALA A 164 -11.36 1.01 -7.16
C ALA A 164 -10.13 1.92 -7.25
N PHE A 165 -9.65 2.51 -6.15
CA PHE A 165 -8.42 3.31 -6.21
C PHE A 165 -7.21 2.46 -6.62
N CYS A 166 -7.14 1.22 -6.13
CA CYS A 166 -6.03 0.31 -6.40
C CYS A 166 -6.15 -0.35 -7.77
N GLY A 167 -7.36 -0.71 -8.21
CA GLY A 167 -7.63 -1.09 -9.61
C GLY A 167 -7.20 0.00 -10.60
N LEU A 168 -7.58 1.28 -10.34
CA LEU A 168 -7.16 2.43 -11.16
C LEU A 168 -5.63 2.60 -11.22
N MET A 169 -4.94 2.28 -10.13
CA MET A 169 -3.48 2.38 -10.08
C MET A 169 -2.78 1.18 -10.74
N ALA A 170 -3.43 0.00 -10.82
CA ALA A 170 -2.95 -1.15 -11.58
C ALA A 170 -3.10 -0.95 -13.10
N VAL A 171 -4.24 -0.41 -13.54
CA VAL A 171 -4.53 -0.07 -14.96
C VAL A 171 -3.55 0.95 -15.54
N ARG A 172 -2.87 1.76 -14.71
CA ARG A 172 -1.83 2.69 -15.17
C ARG A 172 -0.54 2.00 -15.62
N GLY A 173 -0.43 0.68 -15.45
CA GLY A 173 0.62 -0.15 -16.02
C GLY A 173 2.00 0.06 -15.41
N ALA A 174 3.01 -0.36 -16.18
CA ALA A 174 4.41 -0.09 -15.91
C ALA A 174 4.71 1.40 -16.11
N VAL A 175 5.08 2.13 -15.05
CA VAL A 175 5.33 3.57 -15.13
C VAL A 175 6.81 3.89 -14.97
N TYR A 176 7.24 4.88 -15.77
CA TYR A 176 8.60 5.40 -15.91
C TYR A 176 9.55 4.42 -16.65
N HIS A 177 10.72 4.83 -17.17
CA HIS A 177 11.24 6.21 -17.24
C HIS A 177 11.77 6.70 -18.62
N SER A 178 12.13 5.84 -19.59
CA SER A 178 12.76 6.28 -20.87
C SER A 178 11.96 5.91 -22.13
N GLU A 179 12.00 6.64 -23.24
CA GLU A 179 12.10 8.11 -23.39
C GLU A 179 10.90 8.61 -24.23
N GLU A 180 10.41 7.76 -25.15
CA GLU A 180 9.32 8.05 -26.09
C GLU A 180 7.94 7.50 -25.61
N THR A 181 7.92 6.43 -24.83
CA THR A 181 6.73 5.59 -24.58
C THR A 181 5.95 5.92 -23.29
N ALA A 182 6.27 7.01 -22.59
CA ALA A 182 5.40 7.62 -21.58
C ALA A 182 4.22 8.39 -22.23
N GLY A 183 3.53 7.72 -23.16
CA GLY A 183 2.73 8.31 -24.22
C GLY A 183 1.67 9.31 -23.75
N GLY A 184 1.86 10.58 -24.11
CA GLY A 184 0.76 11.55 -24.23
C GLY A 184 -0.02 11.89 -22.96
N ARG A 185 0.62 12.64 -22.04
CA ARG A 185 0.05 13.38 -20.87
C ARG A 185 -0.04 12.60 -19.55
N VAL A 186 1.07 12.54 -18.82
CA VAL A 186 1.09 12.39 -17.35
C VAL A 186 1.96 13.47 -16.69
N ASN A 187 1.49 13.98 -15.54
CA ASN A 187 1.90 15.28 -15.00
C ASN A 187 3.26 15.27 -14.28
N ARG A 188 3.99 16.40 -14.39
CA ARG A 188 5.13 16.77 -13.52
C ARG A 188 4.79 16.84 -12.01
N ALA A 189 3.51 16.75 -11.64
CA ALA A 189 3.05 16.77 -10.25
C ALA A 189 3.38 15.51 -9.43
N PHE A 190 3.89 14.44 -10.08
CA PHE A 190 4.06 13.13 -9.44
C PHE A 190 5.47 12.84 -8.88
N LYS A 191 6.38 13.83 -8.85
CA LYS A 191 7.58 13.79 -7.97
C LYS A 191 7.29 14.54 -6.66
N GLY A 192 7.50 13.87 -5.53
CA GLY A 192 7.28 14.40 -4.18
C GLY A 192 6.48 13.45 -3.28
N GLY A 193 6.61 13.64 -1.96
CA GLY A 193 6.00 12.78 -0.94
C GLY A 193 4.47 12.76 -1.00
N GLY A 194 3.91 11.76 -1.67
CA GLY A 194 2.46 11.58 -1.79
C GLY A 194 1.95 10.86 -3.03
N ASN A 195 2.83 10.41 -3.91
CA ASN A 195 2.46 9.91 -5.25
C ASN A 195 2.43 8.37 -5.40
N TYR A 196 2.92 7.64 -4.40
CA TYR A 196 2.88 6.17 -4.32
C TYR A 196 1.73 5.63 -3.45
N LYS A 197 0.96 6.53 -2.80
CA LYS A 197 0.04 6.24 -1.68
C LYS A 197 -0.70 4.90 -1.82
N PHE A 198 -0.42 4.01 -0.90
CA PHE A 198 -1.25 2.87 -0.56
C PHE A 198 -2.26 3.30 0.51
N HIS A 199 -3.42 2.65 0.59
CA HIS A 199 -4.39 2.87 1.66
C HIS A 199 -4.25 1.81 2.75
N ASP A 200 -4.77 2.11 3.93
CA ASP A 200 -4.89 1.16 5.04
C ASP A 200 -5.69 -0.05 4.56
N HIS A 201 -5.26 -1.26 4.94
CA HIS A 201 -5.87 -2.53 4.51
C HIS A 201 -5.76 -2.88 3.00
N CYS A 202 -4.78 -2.36 2.23
CA CYS A 202 -4.47 -2.95 0.91
C CYS A 202 -3.38 -4.04 0.95
N SER A 203 -3.62 -5.14 0.22
CA SER A 203 -2.66 -6.19 -0.16
C SER A 203 -1.72 -5.82 -1.33
N CYS A 204 -1.88 -4.61 -1.87
CA CYS A 204 -1.17 -4.04 -3.01
C CYS A 204 0.35 -4.20 -2.89
N ASN A 205 1.03 -4.45 -4.01
CA ASN A 205 2.49 -4.51 -4.06
C ASN A 205 3.06 -3.96 -5.38
N VAL A 206 4.39 -4.00 -5.51
CA VAL A 206 5.19 -3.46 -6.62
C VAL A 206 5.88 -4.62 -7.34
N ILE A 207 5.82 -4.63 -8.67
CA ILE A 207 6.67 -5.49 -9.52
C ILE A 207 7.77 -4.60 -10.13
N PRO A 208 9.05 -4.84 -9.84
CA PRO A 208 10.14 -4.16 -10.53
C PRO A 208 10.27 -4.69 -11.97
N ILE A 209 10.62 -3.82 -12.90
CA ILE A 209 10.77 -4.17 -14.32
C ILE A 209 12.19 -3.80 -14.74
N MET A 210 12.93 -4.81 -15.15
CA MET A 210 14.35 -4.73 -15.50
C MET A 210 14.55 -4.61 -17.01
N ARG A 211 15.73 -4.12 -17.41
CA ARG A 211 16.16 -4.01 -18.80
C ARG A 211 16.05 -5.37 -19.51
N GLY A 212 15.30 -5.42 -20.61
CA GLY A 212 15.09 -6.63 -21.39
C GLY A 212 13.88 -7.47 -20.95
N GLN A 213 13.25 -7.18 -19.81
CA GLN A 213 11.91 -7.66 -19.50
C GLN A 213 10.86 -6.81 -20.23
N ARG A 214 9.69 -7.40 -20.46
CA ARG A 214 8.48 -6.70 -20.95
C ARG A 214 7.38 -6.87 -19.91
N TRP A 215 6.74 -5.76 -19.53
CA TRP A 215 5.55 -5.83 -18.70
C TRP A 215 4.39 -6.46 -19.46
N GLU A 216 3.85 -7.54 -18.92
CA GLU A 216 2.63 -8.18 -19.42
C GLU A 216 1.60 -8.16 -18.29
N PRO A 217 0.59 -7.26 -18.34
CA PRO A 217 -0.41 -7.15 -17.29
C PRO A 217 -1.25 -8.44 -17.20
N PRO A 218 -1.61 -8.89 -15.98
CA PRO A 218 -2.56 -9.99 -15.79
C PRO A 218 -3.89 -9.73 -16.51
N GLU A 219 -4.58 -10.80 -16.90
CA GLU A 219 -5.85 -10.73 -17.66
C GLU A 219 -6.91 -9.82 -17.00
N HIS A 220 -7.04 -9.89 -15.66
CA HIS A 220 -7.94 -9.02 -14.92
C HIS A 220 -7.57 -7.53 -15.02
N VAL A 221 -6.27 -7.19 -15.07
CA VAL A 221 -5.83 -5.79 -15.26
C VAL A 221 -6.13 -5.32 -16.69
N GLN A 222 -6.04 -6.19 -17.69
CA GLN A 222 -6.43 -5.87 -19.07
C GLN A 222 -7.94 -5.64 -19.21
N GLU A 223 -8.77 -6.40 -18.47
CA GLU A 223 -10.21 -6.16 -18.39
C GLU A 223 -10.52 -4.83 -17.69
N TRP A 224 -9.83 -4.53 -16.60
CA TRP A 224 -9.94 -3.25 -15.91
C TRP A 224 -9.49 -2.06 -16.78
N GLU A 225 -8.51 -2.25 -17.68
CA GLU A 225 -8.09 -1.24 -18.64
C GLU A 225 -9.19 -0.94 -19.67
N ARG A 226 -9.85 -1.98 -20.20
CA ARG A 226 -11.06 -1.82 -21.05
C ARG A 226 -12.16 -1.07 -20.31
N LEU A 227 -12.51 -1.54 -19.10
CA LEU A 227 -13.54 -0.93 -18.26
C LEU A 227 -13.24 0.54 -17.94
N TYR A 228 -11.97 0.91 -17.72
CA TYR A 228 -11.57 2.30 -17.49
C TYR A 228 -11.67 3.16 -18.75
N ALA A 229 -11.27 2.62 -19.91
CA ALA A 229 -11.38 3.30 -21.19
C ALA A 229 -12.85 3.60 -21.55
N GLU A 230 -13.72 2.61 -21.37
CA GLU A 230 -15.17 2.71 -21.61
C GLU A 230 -15.86 3.65 -20.62
N SER A 231 -15.71 3.41 -19.31
CA SER A 231 -16.37 4.20 -18.26
C SER A 231 -15.93 5.67 -18.23
N THR A 232 -14.72 5.99 -18.71
CA THR A 232 -14.22 7.37 -18.77
C THR A 232 -14.25 8.01 -20.17
N ALA A 233 -14.87 7.34 -21.16
CA ALA A 233 -15.10 7.89 -22.49
C ALA A 233 -15.98 9.14 -22.40
N GLY A 234 -15.55 10.25 -23.03
CA GLY A 234 -16.25 11.54 -22.95
C GLY A 234 -16.25 12.23 -21.58
N VAL A 235 -15.68 11.63 -20.53
CA VAL A 235 -15.64 12.20 -19.18
C VAL A 235 -14.40 13.09 -19.00
N TYR A 236 -14.63 14.37 -18.69
CA TYR A 236 -13.55 15.35 -18.51
C TYR A 236 -13.20 15.57 -17.02
N GLY A 237 -11.92 15.87 -16.76
CA GLY A 237 -11.39 16.20 -15.44
C GLY A 237 -11.19 15.02 -14.49
N THR A 238 -10.14 15.07 -13.68
CA THR A 238 -9.70 13.96 -12.79
C THR A 238 -10.79 13.48 -11.83
N LYS A 239 -11.57 14.41 -11.25
CA LYS A 239 -12.69 14.06 -10.34
C LYS A 239 -13.85 13.39 -11.09
N GLY A 240 -14.12 13.79 -12.33
CA GLY A 240 -15.13 13.16 -13.18
C GLY A 240 -14.74 11.72 -13.51
N LYS A 241 -13.53 11.53 -14.04
CA LYS A 241 -13.00 10.20 -14.37
C LYS A 241 -12.94 9.26 -13.17
N LEU A 242 -12.52 9.72 -12.00
CA LEU A 242 -12.48 8.89 -10.79
C LEU A 242 -13.88 8.44 -10.34
N ARG A 243 -14.91 9.28 -10.47
CA ARG A 243 -16.30 8.89 -10.14
C ARG A 243 -16.87 7.89 -11.13
N ALA A 244 -16.67 8.13 -12.43
CA ALA A 244 -17.16 7.22 -13.47
C ALA A 244 -16.48 5.85 -13.37
N TRP A 245 -15.16 5.84 -13.14
CA TRP A 245 -14.40 4.63 -12.84
C TRP A 245 -14.93 3.88 -11.62
N ARG A 246 -15.11 4.54 -10.46
CA ARG A 246 -15.64 3.93 -9.24
C ARG A 246 -16.99 3.25 -9.49
N LYS A 247 -17.93 3.97 -10.10
CA LYS A 247 -19.28 3.45 -10.44
C LYS A 247 -19.23 2.22 -11.35
N ALA A 248 -18.26 2.14 -12.26
CA ALA A 248 -18.10 0.99 -13.14
C ALA A 248 -17.40 -0.18 -12.44
N PHE A 249 -16.38 0.11 -11.64
CA PHE A 249 -15.50 -0.88 -11.03
C PHE A 249 -16.07 -1.54 -9.76
N GLU A 250 -16.74 -0.76 -8.91
CA GLU A 250 -17.36 -1.24 -7.65
C GLU A 250 -18.71 -1.92 -7.91
N GLY A 251 -19.08 -2.10 -9.18
CA GLY A 251 -20.43 -2.43 -9.63
C GLY A 251 -21.36 -1.21 -9.54
N GLY A 252 -22.33 -1.14 -10.44
CA GLY A 252 -23.36 -0.10 -10.43
C GLY A 252 -24.39 -0.30 -9.32
N GLY A 253 -23.94 -0.17 -8.06
CA GLY A 253 -24.84 -0.09 -6.90
C GLY A 253 -25.79 1.10 -7.04
N GLU A 254 -27.07 0.86 -6.74
CA GLU A 254 -28.08 1.90 -6.66
C GLU A 254 -27.70 2.96 -5.61
N GLU A 255 -28.23 4.17 -5.79
CA GLU A 255 -28.07 5.25 -4.82
C GLU A 255 -28.77 4.85 -3.52
N LEU A 256 -28.00 4.51 -2.50
CA LEU A 256 -28.47 4.47 -1.12
C LEU A 256 -28.47 5.92 -0.58
N GLU A 257 -29.67 6.39 -0.24
CA GLU A 257 -29.98 7.72 0.32
C GLU A 257 -29.24 8.03 1.63
#